data_AF-A0AAV1TQL9-F1
#
_entry.id   AF-A0AAV1TQL9-F1
#
_cell.length_a   1.000
_cell.length_b   1.000
_cell.length_c   1.000
_cell.angle_alpha   90.00
_cell.angle_beta   90.00
_cell.angle_gamma   90.00
#
_symmetry.space_group_name_H-M   'P 1'
#
loop_
_entity.id
_entity.type
_entity.pdbx_description
1 polymer ?
#
loop_
_entity_poly.entity_id
_entity_poly.type
_entity_poly.pdbx_seq_one_letter_code
_entity_poly.pdbx_strand_id
1 'polypeptide(L)'
;MNMKAVEDDSFHVTSEGYSHLSDSEWEVVGRMSVLLGDPAISGMLESLSRDQQHAAINKFIQGELAVELQKIALLQQQGSYQSMGGPTHMRRPETSKIDFSRY
;
A
#
# COMPACT_ATOMS: atom_id res chain seq x y z
N MET A 1 16.87 -13.00 44.76
CA MET A 1 16.91 -11.99 43.68
C MET A 1 15.47 -11.68 43.31
N ASN A 2 14.96 -10.52 43.71
CA ASN A 2 13.59 -10.10 43.39
C ASN A 2 13.66 -9.30 42.08
N MET A 3 13.32 -9.95 40.96
CA MET A 3 13.07 -9.25 39.70
C MET A 3 11.71 -8.57 39.84
N LYS A 4 11.71 -7.27 40.16
CA LYS A 4 10.52 -6.44 39.96
C LYS A 4 10.24 -6.46 38.46
N ALA A 5 9.01 -6.83 38.11
CA ALA A 5 8.47 -6.64 36.78
C ALA A 5 8.78 -5.20 36.37
N VAL A 6 9.54 -5.04 35.28
CA VAL A 6 9.53 -3.80 34.53
C VAL A 6 8.09 -3.71 34.06
N GLU A 7 7.32 -2.83 34.67
CA GLU A 7 6.09 -2.34 34.09
C GLU A 7 6.54 -1.77 32.75
N ASP A 8 6.36 -2.58 31.71
CA ASP A 8 6.27 -2.15 30.33
C ASP A 8 5.05 -1.25 30.30
N ASP A 9 5.25 -0.02 30.78
CA ASP A 9 4.35 1.10 30.61
C ASP A 9 4.43 1.46 29.12
N SER A 10 3.98 0.49 28.31
CA SER A 10 3.85 0.57 26.89
C SER A 10 2.79 1.64 26.71
N PHE A 11 3.28 2.85 26.45
CA PHE A 11 2.55 4.07 26.19
C PHE A 11 1.76 3.89 24.89
N HIS A 12 0.80 2.98 24.93
CA HIS A 12 -0.12 2.73 23.85
C HIS A 12 -0.99 3.97 23.73
N VAL A 13 -1.06 4.50 22.50
CA VAL A 13 -2.07 5.50 22.18
C VAL A 13 -3.43 4.85 22.50
N THR A 14 -4.12 5.27 23.55
CA THR A 14 -5.44 4.74 23.89
C THR A 14 -6.52 5.59 23.22
N SER A 15 -7.56 4.94 22.69
CA SER A 15 -8.65 5.62 21.97
C SER A 15 -9.41 6.60 22.86
N GLU A 16 -9.37 6.41 24.18
CA GLU A 16 -10.02 7.27 25.17
C GLU A 16 -9.48 8.71 25.16
N GLY A 17 -8.18 8.92 24.87
CA GLY A 17 -7.58 10.25 24.74
C GLY A 17 -7.94 10.98 23.44
N TYR A 18 -8.44 10.24 22.45
CA TYR A 18 -8.66 10.70 21.08
C TYR A 18 -10.08 10.42 20.59
N SER A 19 -11.07 10.55 21.47
CA SER A 19 -12.50 10.30 21.19
C SER A 19 -13.12 11.16 20.08
N HIS A 20 -12.39 12.15 19.58
CA HIS A 20 -12.79 12.99 18.47
C HIS A 20 -12.35 12.44 17.10
N LEU A 21 -11.43 11.47 17.10
CA LEU A 21 -11.05 10.73 15.89
C LEU A 21 -12.15 9.72 15.58
N SER A 22 -12.48 9.56 14.30
CA SER A 22 -13.37 8.49 13.88
C SER A 22 -12.69 7.12 13.97
N ASP A 23 -13.49 6.04 13.94
CA ASP A 23 -12.96 4.67 13.91
C ASP A 23 -11.97 4.45 12.76
N SER A 24 -12.24 5.05 11.59
CA SER A 24 -11.34 4.96 10.43
C SER A 24 -10.03 5.72 10.63
N GLU A 25 -10.08 6.87 11.30
CA GLU A 25 -8.88 7.63 11.65
C GLU A 25 -8.06 6.87 12.71
N TRP A 26 -8.72 6.20 13.63
CA TRP A 26 -8.08 5.37 14.63
C TRP A 26 -7.37 4.15 14.04
N GLU A 27 -7.98 3.51 13.04
CA GLU A 27 -7.32 2.44 12.27
C GLU A 27 -6.03 2.95 11.60
N VAL A 28 -6.07 4.16 11.04
CA VAL A 28 -4.91 4.79 10.42
C VAL A 28 -3.83 5.09 11.46
N VAL A 29 -4.19 5.61 12.63
CA VAL A 29 -3.26 5.80 13.76
C VAL A 29 -2.60 4.47 14.13
N GLY A 30 -3.35 3.37 14.16
CA GLY A 30 -2.79 2.03 14.37
C GLY A 30 -1.75 1.65 13.31
N ARG A 31 -2.01 1.92 12.02
CA ARG A 31 -1.02 1.68 10.95
C ARG A 31 0.20 2.59 11.07
N MET A 32 0.00 3.87 11.41
CA MET A 32 1.08 4.82 11.66
C MET A 32 1.97 4.35 12.82
N SER A 33 1.37 3.82 13.88
CA SER A 33 2.05 3.25 15.05
C SER A 33 2.88 2.01 14.68
N VAL A 34 2.36 1.12 13.83
CA VAL A 34 3.14 -0.03 13.31
C VAL A 34 4.36 0.42 12.50
N LEU A 35 4.27 1.54 11.78
CA LEU A 35 5.35 2.04 10.92
C LEU A 35 6.40 2.88 11.66
N LEU A 36 5.95 3.74 12.59
CA LEU A 36 6.79 4.75 13.24
C LEU A 36 7.03 4.50 14.73
N GLY A 37 6.26 3.57 15.32
CA GLY A 37 6.27 3.23 16.74
C GLY A 37 5.24 4.02 17.55
N ASP A 38 4.58 3.35 18.48
CA ASP A 38 3.57 3.94 19.39
C ASP A 38 4.07 5.22 20.08
N PRO A 39 5.30 5.29 20.65
CA PRO A 39 5.75 6.50 21.35
C PRO A 39 5.89 7.72 20.43
N ALA A 40 6.29 7.50 19.17
CA ALA A 40 6.45 8.58 18.19
C ALA A 40 5.08 9.13 17.77
N ILE A 41 4.09 8.26 17.60
CA ILE A 41 2.73 8.65 17.25
C ILE A 41 2.03 9.33 18.43
N SER A 42 2.15 8.78 19.64
CA SER A 42 1.66 9.40 20.88
C SER A 42 2.22 10.82 21.02
N GLY A 43 3.54 10.99 20.98
CA GLY A 43 4.17 12.29 21.12
C GLY A 43 3.80 13.28 20.01
N MET A 44 3.66 12.80 18.77
CA MET A 44 3.17 13.63 17.67
C MET A 44 1.74 14.11 17.94
N LEU A 45 0.82 13.21 18.28
CA LEU A 45 -0.59 13.56 18.51
C LEU A 45 -0.75 14.51 19.70
N GLU A 46 -0.02 14.29 20.79
CA GLU A 46 0.00 15.18 21.96
C GLU A 46 0.50 16.60 21.63
N SER A 47 1.44 16.71 20.68
CA SER A 47 1.99 18.01 20.26
C SER A 47 1.10 18.80 19.31
N LEU A 48 0.07 18.16 18.73
CA LEU A 48 -0.80 18.74 17.71
C LEU A 48 -2.17 19.09 18.28
N SER A 49 -2.73 20.22 17.82
CA SER A 49 -4.15 20.51 18.05
C SER A 49 -5.05 19.50 17.33
N ARG A 50 -6.31 19.39 17.76
CA ARG A 50 -7.32 18.50 17.14
C ARG A 50 -7.35 18.59 15.61
N ASP A 51 -7.46 19.79 15.06
CA ASP A 51 -7.52 19.99 13.61
C ASP A 51 -6.21 19.56 12.92
N GLN A 52 -5.07 19.76 13.59
CA GLN A 52 -3.78 19.30 13.09
C GLN A 52 -3.62 17.78 13.17
N GLN A 53 -4.21 17.12 14.17
CA GLN A 53 -4.25 15.65 14.25
C GLN A 53 -5.03 15.08 13.06
N HIS A 54 -6.24 15.58 12.79
CA HIS A 54 -7.00 15.21 11.60
C HIS A 54 -6.22 15.48 10.30
N ALA A 55 -5.55 16.63 10.20
CA ALA A 55 -4.75 16.96 9.02
C ALA A 55 -3.55 16.03 8.84
N ALA A 56 -2.86 15.64 9.92
CA ALA A 56 -1.73 14.72 9.89
C ALA A 56 -2.17 13.32 9.44
N ILE A 57 -3.27 12.82 10.01
CA ILE A 57 -3.86 11.52 9.64
C ILE A 57 -4.28 11.53 8.16
N ASN A 58 -4.96 12.59 7.70
CA ASN A 58 -5.36 12.72 6.30
C ASN A 58 -4.17 12.77 5.33
N LYS A 59 -3.07 13.44 5.71
CA LYS A 59 -1.84 13.44 4.89
C LYS A 59 -1.23 12.05 4.78
N PHE A 60 -1.26 11.27 5.85
CA PHE A 60 -0.81 9.88 5.81
C PHE A 60 -1.65 9.05 4.83
N ILE A 61 -2.98 9.14 4.90
CA ILE A 61 -3.90 8.47 3.95
C ILE A 61 -3.62 8.87 2.50
N GLN A 62 -3.42 10.18 2.25
CA GLN A 62 -3.10 10.66 0.90
C GLN A 62 -1.76 10.10 0.40
N GLY A 63 -0.78 9.94 1.28
CA GLY A 63 0.49 9.28 0.97
C GLY A 63 0.32 7.81 0.58
N GLU A 64 -0.44 7.05 1.38
CA GLU A 64 -0.76 5.64 1.07
C GLU A 64 -1.46 5.52 -0.30
N LEU A 65 -2.48 6.35 -0.54
CA LEU A 65 -3.20 6.36 -1.81
C LEU A 65 -2.29 6.71 -2.99
N ALA A 66 -1.40 7.70 -2.84
CA ALA A 66 -0.46 8.08 -3.89
C ALA A 66 0.49 6.93 -4.26
N VAL A 67 0.99 6.18 -3.26
CA VAL A 67 1.83 5.00 -3.47
C VAL A 67 1.07 3.92 -4.24
N GLU A 68 -0.18 3.63 -3.86
CA GLU A 68 -0.98 2.63 -4.56
C GLU A 68 -1.31 3.04 -6.00
N LEU A 69 -1.64 4.32 -6.23
CA LEU A 69 -1.85 4.84 -7.59
C LEU A 69 -0.57 4.74 -8.45
N GLN A 70 0.60 4.98 -7.85
CA GLN A 70 1.88 4.80 -8.54
C GLN A 70 2.12 3.33 -8.92
N LYS A 71 1.81 2.38 -8.02
CA LYS A 71 1.90 0.94 -8.32
C LYS A 71 0.97 0.55 -9.46
N ILE A 72 -0.27 1.03 -9.47
CA ILE A 72 -1.24 0.79 -10.56
C ILE A 72 -0.70 1.30 -11.89
N ALA A 73 -0.19 2.55 -11.91
CA ALA A 73 0.39 3.13 -13.12
C ALA A 73 1.58 2.31 -13.66
N LEU A 74 2.45 1.82 -12.76
CA LEU A 74 3.57 0.96 -13.14
C LEU A 74 3.10 -0.38 -13.73
N LEU A 75 2.08 -1.01 -13.13
CA LEU A 75 1.52 -2.27 -13.63
C LEU A 75 0.88 -2.09 -15.01
N GLN A 76 0.17 -0.99 -15.25
CA GLN A 76 -0.40 -0.68 -16.58
C GLN A 76 0.69 -0.45 -17.63
N GLN A 77 1.79 0.20 -17.25
CA GLN A 77 2.94 0.38 -18.12
C GLN A 77 3.59 -0.98 -18.46
N GLN A 78 3.79 -1.86 -17.48
CA GLN A 78 4.34 -3.21 -17.69
C GLN A 78 3.44 -4.09 -18.56
N GLY A 79 2.11 -4.01 -18.38
CA GLY A 79 1.14 -4.71 -19.25
C GLY A 79 1.20 -4.23 -20.70
N SER A 80 1.50 -2.94 -20.91
CA SER A 80 1.68 -2.37 -22.26
C SER A 80 2.93 -2.90 -22.97
N TYR A 81 4.00 -3.25 -22.23
CA TYR A 81 5.20 -3.89 -22.80
C TYR A 81 5.04 -5.41 -23.01
N GLN A 82 4.19 -6.09 -22.24
CA GLN A 82 3.88 -7.52 -22.48
C GLN A 82 2.92 -7.70 -23.67
N SER A 83 2.11 -6.69 -24.00
CA SER A 83 1.27 -6.71 -25.21
C SER A 83 2.05 -6.43 -26.52
N MET A 84 3.33 -6.07 -26.43
CA MET A 84 4.20 -5.81 -27.60
C MET A 84 5.35 -6.83 -27.71
N GLY A 85 5.28 -7.93 -26.95
CA GLY A 85 6.21 -9.07 -27.01
C GLY A 85 5.79 -10.18 -27.97
N GLY A 86 4.87 -9.91 -28.89
CA GLY A 86 4.57 -10.83 -29.97
C GLY A 86 5.31 -10.44 -31.25
N PRO A 87 6.47 -11.04 -31.59
CA PRO A 87 6.60 -11.49 -32.95
C PRO A 87 5.59 -12.64 -33.08
N THR A 88 4.39 -12.34 -33.56
CA THR A 88 3.63 -13.34 -34.29
C THR A 88 4.54 -13.74 -35.45
N HIS A 89 5.38 -14.75 -35.22
CA HIS A 89 5.92 -15.56 -36.29
C HIS A 89 4.67 -16.17 -36.92
N MET A 90 4.08 -15.44 -37.86
CA MET A 90 3.11 -15.94 -38.81
C MET A 90 3.73 -17.20 -39.36
N ARG A 91 3.28 -18.34 -38.82
CA ARG A 91 3.58 -19.65 -39.32
C ARG A 91 3.08 -19.60 -40.76
N ARG A 92 4.05 -19.40 -41.66
CA ARG A 92 3.88 -19.49 -43.11
C ARG A 92 2.90 -20.63 -43.37
N PRO A 93 1.74 -20.39 -43.98
CA PRO A 93 0.95 -21.49 -44.50
C PRO A 93 1.84 -22.11 -45.57
N GLU A 94 2.41 -23.28 -45.29
CA GLU A 94 2.90 -24.13 -46.36
C GLU A 94 1.66 -24.49 -47.17
N THR A 95 1.44 -23.76 -48.26
CA THR A 95 0.57 -24.24 -49.32
C THR A 95 1.29 -25.44 -49.92
N SER A 96 1.07 -26.61 -49.34
CA SER A 96 1.34 -27.88 -49.98
C SER A 96 0.59 -27.85 -51.31
N LYS A 97 1.31 -27.55 -52.39
CA LYS A 97 0.82 -27.73 -53.75
C LYS A 97 0.74 -29.25 -53.96
N ILE A 98 -0.41 -29.81 -53.63
CA ILE A 98 -0.76 -31.14 -54.11
C ILE A 98 -1.17 -30.95 -55.57
N ASP A 99 -0.25 -31.25 -56.49
CA ASP A 99 -0.58 -31.35 -57.92
C ASP A 99 -0.66 -32.84 -58.29
N PHE A 100 -1.86 -33.27 -58.65
CA PHE A 100 -2.23 -34.63 -59.02
C PHE A 100 -1.93 -34.94 -60.49
N SER A 101 -0.87 -34.40 -61.08
CA SER A 101 -0.51 -34.71 -62.47
C SER A 101 0.26 -36.03 -62.60
N ARG A 102 -0.35 -37.14 -62.20
CA ARG A 102 -0.04 -38.52 -62.64
C ARG A 102 -1.26 -39.41 -62.47
N TYR A 103 -2.23 -39.24 -63.35
CA TYR A 103 -3.12 -40.30 -63.84
C TYR A 103 -3.48 -39.99 -65.29
#